data_AF-A0A954K3I8-F1
#
_entry.id   AF-A0A954K3I8-F1
#
_cell.length_a   1.000
_cell.length_b   1.000
_cell.length_c   1.000
_cell.angle_alpha   90.00
_cell.angle_beta   90.00
_cell.angle_gamma   90.00
#
_symmetry.space_group_name_H-M   'P 1'
#
loop_
_entity.id
_entity.type
_entity.pdbx_description
1 polymer ?
#
loop_
_entity_poly.entity_id
_entity_poly.type
_entity_poly.pdbx_seq_one_letter_code
_entity_poly.pdbx_strand_id
1 'polypeptide(L)'
;MPDQPSDSQPAQRHSSAGFVQWLIVSLILITALSLLAVHLPERLKLLLVYSVVFGLISGGVLTTLAIKLGVPVRRTLTLSIVCLTILGQSLILYLSHQRYQEATQRQFQVDQTSIVIDRMLRTGEPPEDPEARKEYEQVVEQFQKAKAERRQKEQQLLEISSYLQHRISPVAHLKSPWPHLFWVLELILCCLSAIWASRQVAKPEPESPTDQEQNESVS
;
A
#
# COMPACT_ATOMS: atom_id res chain seq x y z
N MET A 1 8.35 63.62 -22.76
CA MET A 1 9.09 62.35 -22.99
C MET A 1 10.56 62.67 -22.82
N PRO A 2 11.21 62.04 -21.84
CA PRO A 2 11.68 60.67 -22.06
C PRO A 2 11.04 59.67 -21.11
N ASP A 3 10.85 58.48 -21.68
CA ASP A 3 10.24 57.29 -21.12
C ASP A 3 11.04 56.76 -19.94
N GLN A 4 10.36 56.55 -18.81
CA GLN A 4 10.86 55.70 -17.76
C GLN A 4 10.28 54.31 -18.03
N PRO A 5 11.09 53.32 -18.47
CA PRO A 5 10.57 51.98 -18.67
C PRO A 5 10.16 51.45 -17.29
N SER A 6 8.87 51.15 -17.16
CA SER A 6 8.34 50.35 -16.06
C SER A 6 9.20 49.11 -15.93
N ASP A 7 10.00 49.07 -14.87
CA ASP A 7 10.70 47.87 -14.43
C ASP A 7 9.66 46.75 -14.37
N SER A 8 9.81 45.84 -15.31
CA SER A 8 8.99 44.67 -15.46
C SER A 8 9.32 43.78 -14.28
N GLN A 9 8.58 43.98 -13.18
CA GLN A 9 8.57 43.12 -12.02
C GLN A 9 8.44 41.69 -12.55
N PRO A 10 9.46 40.81 -12.38
CA PRO A 10 9.38 39.47 -12.92
C PRO A 10 8.24 38.79 -12.16
N ALA A 11 7.14 38.56 -12.88
CA ALA A 11 5.97 37.87 -12.38
C ALA A 11 6.45 36.62 -11.63
N GLN A 12 6.10 36.59 -10.35
CA GLN A 12 6.50 35.63 -9.33
C GLN A 12 6.08 34.19 -9.73
N ARG A 13 6.80 33.60 -10.70
CA ARG A 13 6.60 32.22 -11.22
C ARG A 13 7.19 31.15 -10.29
N HIS A 14 7.43 31.47 -9.02
CA HIS A 14 8.21 30.61 -8.12
C HIS A 14 7.40 29.59 -7.30
N SER A 15 6.06 29.59 -7.34
CA SER A 15 5.27 28.72 -6.44
C SER A 15 4.87 27.36 -7.02
N SER A 16 4.66 27.22 -8.34
CA SER A 16 4.15 25.98 -8.93
C SER A 16 5.26 24.97 -9.24
N ALA A 17 6.41 25.44 -9.74
CA ALA A 17 7.55 24.58 -10.08
C ALA A 17 8.09 23.83 -8.86
N GLY A 18 8.26 24.52 -7.72
CA GLY A 18 8.71 23.90 -6.46
C GLY A 18 7.72 22.88 -5.91
N PHE A 19 6.42 23.12 -6.06
CA PHE A 19 5.39 22.16 -5.65
C PHE A 19 5.39 20.90 -6.52
N VAL A 20 5.51 21.04 -7.85
CA VAL A 20 5.57 19.90 -8.77
C VAL A 20 6.84 19.09 -8.53
N GLN A 21 7.98 19.75 -8.34
CA GLN A 21 9.23 19.08 -8.00
C GLN A 21 9.12 18.31 -6.68
N TRP A 22 8.55 18.94 -5.64
CA TRP A 22 8.26 18.26 -4.37
C TRP A 22 7.36 17.05 -4.57
N LEU A 23 6.31 17.16 -5.38
CA LEU A 23 5.36 16.08 -5.62
C LEU A 23 6.03 14.89 -6.32
N ILE A 24 6.85 15.12 -7.35
CA ILE A 24 7.57 14.07 -8.06
C ILE A 24 8.54 13.34 -7.12
N VAL A 25 9.35 14.08 -6.37
CA VAL A 25 10.31 13.48 -5.42
C VAL A 25 9.57 12.71 -4.32
N SER A 26 8.47 13.27 -3.82
CA SER A 26 7.60 12.62 -2.83
C SER A 26 6.98 11.33 -3.36
N LEU A 27 6.55 11.31 -4.62
CA LEU A 27 5.99 10.12 -5.27
C LEU A 27 7.04 9.00 -5.36
N ILE A 28 8.26 9.33 -5.81
CA ILE A 28 9.37 8.38 -5.89
C ILE A 28 9.70 7.85 -4.49
N LEU A 29 9.78 8.72 -3.49
CA LEU A 29 10.09 8.35 -2.12
C LEU A 29 9.04 7.43 -1.50
N ILE A 30 7.74 7.76 -1.65
CA ILE A 30 6.65 6.92 -1.15
C ILE A 30 6.64 5.56 -1.85
N THR A 31 6.92 5.53 -3.15
CA THR A 31 7.05 4.28 -3.90
C THR A 31 8.20 3.43 -3.36
N ALA A 32 9.37 4.02 -3.14
CA ALA A 32 10.53 3.32 -2.57
C ALA A 32 10.25 2.79 -1.15
N LEU A 33 9.64 3.61 -0.28
CA LEU A 33 9.21 3.19 1.06
C LEU A 33 8.19 2.04 1.00
N SER A 34 7.26 2.09 0.03
CA SER A 34 6.24 1.05 -0.17
C SER A 34 6.87 -0.27 -0.62
N LEU A 35 7.88 -0.24 -1.51
CA LEU A 35 8.60 -1.44 -1.94
C LEU A 35 9.44 -2.04 -0.81
N LEU A 36 10.08 -1.19 0.00
CA LEU A 36 10.84 -1.63 1.17
C LEU A 36 9.92 -2.31 2.19
N ALA A 37 8.72 -1.76 2.40
CA ALA A 37 7.71 -2.30 3.30
C ALA A 37 7.27 -3.74 2.96
N VAL A 38 7.25 -4.10 1.69
CA VAL A 38 6.86 -5.45 1.23
C VAL A 38 7.84 -6.51 1.73
N HIS A 39 9.12 -6.15 1.90
CA HIS A 39 10.18 -7.06 2.35
C HIS A 39 10.22 -7.25 3.87
N LEU A 40 9.42 -6.53 4.66
CA LEU A 40 9.37 -6.73 6.11
C LEU A 40 8.68 -8.05 6.49
N PRO A 41 9.21 -8.76 7.51
CA PRO A 41 8.62 -9.99 8.04
C PRO A 41 7.16 -9.80 8.41
N GLU A 42 6.32 -10.81 8.14
CA GLU A 42 4.88 -10.79 8.47
C GLU A 42 4.59 -10.51 9.95
N ARG A 43 5.53 -10.85 10.84
CA ARG A 43 5.42 -10.59 12.29
C ARG A 43 5.50 -9.11 12.67
N LEU A 44 6.14 -8.28 11.84
CA LEU A 44 6.20 -6.82 12.03
C LEU A 44 5.06 -6.09 11.32
N LYS A 45 4.30 -6.78 10.46
CA LYS A 45 3.03 -6.31 9.89
C LYS A 45 1.90 -6.47 10.91
N LEU A 46 2.13 -6.07 12.17
CA LEU A 46 1.05 -5.75 13.09
C LEU A 46 0.33 -4.53 12.50
N LEU A 47 -0.67 -4.88 11.71
CA LEU A 47 -1.60 -4.12 10.89
C LEU A 47 -1.82 -2.66 11.38
N LEU A 48 -2.09 -2.48 12.68
CA LEU A 48 -2.22 -1.16 13.33
C LEU A 48 -0.91 -0.37 13.50
N VAL A 49 0.10 -0.98 14.14
CA VAL A 49 1.36 -0.30 14.48
C VAL A 49 2.10 0.10 13.22
N TYR A 50 2.09 -0.77 12.21
CA TYR A 50 2.71 -0.49 10.92
C TYR A 50 2.08 0.74 10.24
N SER A 51 0.74 0.83 10.21
CA SER A 51 0.03 1.97 9.62
C SER A 51 0.43 3.29 10.31
N VAL A 52 0.48 3.29 11.64
CA VAL A 52 0.85 4.47 12.43
C VAL A 52 2.31 4.86 12.17
N VAL A 53 3.24 3.90 12.19
CA VAL A 53 4.67 4.18 11.94
C VAL A 53 4.89 4.69 10.51
N PHE A 54 4.23 4.08 9.53
CA PHE A 54 4.29 4.54 8.14
C PHE A 54 3.74 5.95 7.98
N GLY A 55 2.60 6.25 8.60
CA GLY A 55 2.02 7.59 8.61
C GLY A 55 2.94 8.62 9.27
N LEU A 56 3.53 8.31 10.42
CA LEU A 56 4.51 9.18 11.08
C LEU A 56 5.73 9.49 10.20
N ILE A 57 6.35 8.45 9.62
CA ILE A 57 7.54 8.60 8.78
C ILE A 57 7.20 9.41 7.53
N SER A 58 6.15 9.03 6.82
CA SER A 58 5.73 9.71 5.59
C SER A 58 5.36 11.17 5.85
N GLY A 59 4.56 11.47 6.88
CA GLY A 59 4.22 12.84 7.26
C GLY A 59 5.44 13.68 7.63
N GLY A 60 6.35 13.14 8.44
CA GLY A 60 7.57 13.83 8.83
C GLY A 60 8.51 14.10 7.66
N VAL A 61 8.80 13.08 6.84
CA VAL A 61 9.73 13.20 5.72
C VAL A 61 9.16 14.09 4.61
N LEU A 62 7.89 13.95 4.26
CA LEU A 62 7.25 14.77 3.22
C LEU A 62 7.19 16.25 3.62
N THR A 63 6.89 16.55 4.88
CA THR A 63 6.90 17.94 5.38
C THR A 63 8.31 18.50 5.47
N THR A 64 9.29 17.71 5.95
CA THR A 64 10.70 18.14 5.96
C THR A 64 11.19 18.45 4.55
N LEU A 65 10.83 17.61 3.57
CA LEU A 65 11.15 17.81 2.17
C LEU A 65 10.48 19.07 1.61
N ALA A 66 9.22 19.35 1.98
CA ALA A 66 8.52 20.55 1.58
C ALA A 66 9.20 21.82 2.10
N ILE A 67 9.60 21.83 3.38
CA ILE A 67 10.33 22.94 4.00
C ILE A 67 11.67 23.18 3.29
N LYS A 68 12.44 22.10 3.02
CA LYS A 68 13.73 22.20 2.30
C LYS A 68 13.60 22.72 0.87
N LEU A 69 12.47 22.45 0.21
CA LEU A 69 12.16 22.94 -1.14
C LEU A 69 11.47 24.32 -1.13
N GLY A 70 11.31 24.95 0.03
CA GLY A 70 10.66 26.26 0.16
C GLY A 70 9.16 26.24 -0.17
N VAL A 71 8.52 25.07 -0.10
CA VAL A 71 7.09 24.94 -0.37
C VAL A 71 6.30 25.36 0.87
N PRO A 72 5.39 26.34 0.77
CA PRO A 72 4.65 26.81 1.92
C PRO A 72 3.69 25.73 2.45
N VAL A 73 3.68 25.54 3.77
CA VAL A 73 2.84 24.56 4.46
C VAL A 73 1.38 25.03 4.49
N ARG A 74 0.70 24.92 3.34
CA ARG A 74 -0.72 25.26 3.17
C ARG A 74 -1.61 24.02 3.33
N ARG A 75 -2.92 24.24 3.42
CA ARG A 75 -3.93 23.16 3.40
C ARG A 75 -3.75 22.23 2.19
N THR A 76 -3.37 22.78 1.04
CA THR A 76 -3.10 22.01 -0.19
C THR A 76 -1.96 21.02 0.00
N LEU A 77 -0.85 21.43 0.61
CA LEU A 77 0.28 20.54 0.91
C LEU A 77 -0.14 19.41 1.85
N THR A 78 -0.91 19.74 2.90
CA THR A 78 -1.41 18.73 3.85
C THR A 78 -2.33 17.72 3.16
N LEU A 79 -3.23 18.18 2.29
CA LEU A 79 -4.08 17.31 1.49
C LEU A 79 -3.26 16.42 0.53
N SER A 80 -2.22 16.96 -0.09
CA SER A 80 -1.31 16.18 -0.94
C SER A 80 -0.57 15.11 -0.15
N ILE A 81 -0.05 15.44 1.04
CA ILE A 81 0.59 14.47 1.94
C ILE A 81 -0.39 13.34 2.28
N VAL A 82 -1.62 13.68 2.68
CA VAL A 82 -2.67 12.69 2.98
C VAL A 82 -2.95 11.79 1.77
N CYS A 83 -3.11 12.38 0.59
CA CYS A 83 -3.34 11.64 -0.66
C CYS A 83 -2.18 10.69 -0.99
N LEU A 84 -0.94 11.17 -0.90
CA LEU A 84 0.28 10.38 -1.09
C LEU A 84 0.38 9.23 -0.08
N THR A 85 0.01 9.44 1.19
CA THR A 85 -0.04 8.36 2.18
C THR A 85 -1.09 7.31 1.90
N ILE A 86 -2.30 7.73 1.47
CA ILE A 86 -3.38 6.81 1.10
C ILE A 86 -2.94 5.94 -0.09
N LEU A 87 -2.34 6.57 -1.10
CA LEU A 87 -1.82 5.88 -2.28
C LEU A 87 -0.69 4.92 -1.91
N GLY A 88 0.26 5.33 -1.06
CA GLY A 88 1.33 4.47 -0.56
C GLY A 88 0.80 3.25 0.19
N GLN A 89 -0.13 3.47 1.13
CA GLN A 89 -0.72 2.37 1.92
C GLN A 89 -1.53 1.40 1.04
N SER A 90 -2.25 1.93 0.05
CA SER A 90 -2.98 1.12 -0.94
C SER A 90 -2.04 0.33 -1.84
N LEU A 91 -0.93 0.93 -2.26
CA LEU A 91 0.10 0.27 -3.07
C LEU A 91 0.76 -0.87 -2.28
N ILE A 92 1.09 -0.67 -1.00
CA ILE A 92 1.60 -1.72 -0.12
C ILE A 92 0.61 -2.88 -0.03
N LEU A 93 -0.69 -2.58 0.15
CA LEU A 93 -1.73 -3.60 0.18
C LEU A 93 -1.74 -4.39 -1.14
N TYR A 94 -1.75 -3.69 -2.28
CA TYR A 94 -1.78 -4.29 -3.60
C TYR A 94 -0.57 -5.20 -3.88
N LEU A 95 0.67 -4.70 -3.65
CA LEU A 95 1.89 -5.51 -3.84
C LEU A 95 1.92 -6.73 -2.92
N SER A 96 1.42 -6.57 -1.70
CA SER A 96 1.38 -7.67 -0.75
C SER A 96 0.34 -8.73 -1.13
N HIS A 97 -0.81 -8.30 -1.69
CA HIS A 97 -1.80 -9.18 -2.28
C HIS A 97 -1.25 -9.92 -3.51
N GLN A 98 -0.54 -9.22 -4.41
CA GLN A 98 0.09 -9.83 -5.57
C GLN A 98 1.09 -10.92 -5.17
N ARG A 99 1.96 -10.65 -4.18
CA ARG A 99 2.89 -11.65 -3.63
C ARG A 99 2.17 -12.87 -3.04
N TYR A 100 1.04 -12.64 -2.36
CA TYR A 100 0.21 -13.70 -1.81
C TYR A 100 -0.44 -14.54 -2.92
N GLN A 101 -0.95 -13.90 -3.98
CA GLN A 101 -1.47 -14.60 -5.16
C GLN A 101 -0.38 -15.45 -5.82
N GLU A 102 0.81 -14.91 -6.02
CA GLU A 102 1.94 -15.65 -6.60
C GLU A 102 2.36 -16.85 -5.73
N ALA A 103 2.40 -16.69 -4.41
CA ALA A 103 2.70 -17.78 -3.49
C ALA A 103 1.62 -18.87 -3.50
N THR A 104 0.35 -18.46 -3.53
CA THR A 104 -0.81 -19.36 -3.59
C THR A 104 -0.83 -20.13 -4.91
N GLN A 105 -0.63 -19.45 -6.03
CA GLN A 105 -0.54 -20.08 -7.35
C GLN A 105 0.62 -21.07 -7.44
N ARG A 106 1.78 -20.76 -6.84
CA ARG A 106 2.90 -21.71 -6.77
C ARG A 106 2.54 -22.96 -5.97
N GLN A 107 1.81 -22.84 -4.86
CA GLN A 107 1.32 -24.02 -4.12
C GLN A 107 0.39 -24.88 -4.98
N PHE A 108 -0.47 -24.28 -5.80
CA PHE A 108 -1.35 -25.03 -6.71
C PHE A 108 -0.63 -25.65 -7.91
N GLN A 109 0.40 -24.99 -8.45
CA GLN A 109 1.20 -25.51 -9.58
C GLN A 109 2.14 -26.66 -9.18
N VAL A 110 2.58 -26.71 -7.93
CA VAL A 110 3.50 -27.76 -7.42
C VAL A 110 2.77 -29.09 -7.15
N ASP A 111 1.43 -29.13 -7.21
CA ASP A 111 0.63 -30.34 -7.06
C ASP A 111 0.71 -31.22 -8.35
N GLN A 112 1.91 -31.73 -8.64
CA GLN A 112 2.28 -32.50 -9.85
C GLN A 112 1.34 -33.68 -10.13
N THR A 113 0.77 -34.27 -9.09
CA THR A 113 -0.26 -35.31 -9.14
C THR A 113 -1.46 -34.91 -9.98
N SER A 114 -1.93 -33.65 -9.88
CA SER A 114 -3.07 -33.16 -10.66
C SER A 114 -2.76 -33.06 -12.16
N ILE A 115 -1.53 -32.70 -12.53
CA ILE A 115 -1.08 -32.59 -13.93
C ILE A 115 -0.91 -33.98 -14.56
N VAL A 116 -0.37 -34.94 -13.80
CA VAL A 116 -0.20 -36.33 -14.26
C VAL A 116 -1.55 -36.99 -14.49
N ILE A 117 -2.51 -36.80 -13.59
CA ILE A 117 -3.85 -37.39 -13.72
C ILE A 117 -4.65 -36.74 -14.86
N ASP A 118 -4.58 -35.40 -15.03
CA ASP A 118 -5.21 -34.70 -16.16
C ASP A 118 -4.65 -35.18 -17.52
N ARG A 119 -3.34 -35.48 -17.58
CA ARG A 119 -2.71 -36.05 -18.77
C ARG A 119 -3.16 -37.49 -19.03
N MET A 120 -3.21 -38.34 -18.00
CA MET A 120 -3.70 -39.72 -18.15
C MET A 120 -5.15 -39.78 -18.64
N LEU A 121 -6.03 -38.91 -18.12
CA LEU A 121 -7.44 -38.84 -18.53
C LEU A 121 -7.65 -38.23 -19.93
N ARG A 122 -6.71 -37.42 -20.42
CA ARG A 122 -6.76 -36.84 -21.79
C ARG A 122 -6.19 -37.76 -22.87
N THR A 123 -5.21 -38.59 -22.51
CA THR A 123 -4.50 -39.46 -23.46
C THR A 123 -5.03 -40.90 -23.42
N GLY A 124 -5.70 -41.32 -22.35
CA GLY A 124 -6.35 -42.63 -22.28
C GLY A 124 -7.60 -42.69 -23.17
N GLU A 125 -7.66 -43.66 -24.06
CA GLU A 125 -8.88 -44.01 -24.78
C GLU A 125 -9.91 -44.60 -23.79
N PRO A 126 -11.20 -44.26 -23.92
CA PRO A 126 -12.23 -44.81 -23.04
C PRO A 126 -12.28 -46.34 -23.20
N PRO A 127 -12.35 -47.11 -22.09
CA PRO A 127 -12.39 -48.58 -22.15
C PRO A 127 -13.55 -49.09 -23.03
N GLU A 128 -13.31 -50.13 -23.84
CA GLU A 128 -14.33 -50.75 -24.69
C GLU A 128 -15.38 -51.53 -23.88
N ASP A 129 -14.99 -52.04 -22.71
CA ASP A 129 -15.88 -52.77 -21.81
C ASP A 129 -16.96 -51.87 -21.19
N PRO A 130 -18.26 -52.26 -21.22
CA PRO A 130 -19.36 -51.42 -20.78
C PRO A 130 -19.39 -51.17 -19.26
N GLU A 131 -18.80 -52.05 -18.46
CA GLU A 131 -18.65 -51.85 -17.01
C GLU A 131 -17.47 -50.93 -16.69
N ALA A 132 -16.31 -51.15 -17.32
CA ALA A 132 -15.13 -50.29 -17.17
C ALA A 132 -15.37 -48.86 -17.69
N ARG A 133 -16.22 -48.70 -18.71
CA ARG A 133 -16.62 -47.38 -19.21
C ARG A 133 -17.44 -46.58 -18.19
N LYS A 134 -18.29 -47.24 -17.40
CA LYS A 134 -19.06 -46.57 -16.33
C LYS A 134 -18.15 -46.14 -15.18
N GLU A 135 -17.19 -46.97 -14.81
CA GLU A 135 -16.18 -46.61 -13.80
C GLU A 135 -15.30 -45.46 -14.29
N TYR A 136 -14.88 -45.49 -15.55
CA TYR A 136 -14.14 -44.40 -16.18
C TYR A 136 -14.93 -43.09 -16.17
N GLU A 137 -16.21 -43.12 -16.56
CA GLU A 137 -17.10 -41.93 -16.53
C GLU A 137 -17.28 -41.39 -15.10
N GLN A 138 -17.43 -42.25 -14.08
CA GLN A 138 -17.52 -41.83 -12.68
C GLN A 138 -16.22 -41.16 -12.20
N VAL A 139 -15.07 -41.71 -12.55
CA VAL A 139 -13.76 -41.14 -12.21
C VAL A 139 -13.59 -39.79 -12.91
N VAL A 140 -13.93 -39.69 -14.20
CA VAL A 140 -13.89 -38.41 -14.95
C VAL A 140 -14.81 -37.38 -14.31
N GLU A 141 -16.03 -37.74 -13.91
CA GLU A 141 -16.97 -36.82 -13.27
C GLU A 141 -16.47 -36.34 -11.90
N GLN A 142 -15.90 -37.24 -11.08
CA GLN A 142 -15.28 -36.87 -9.80
C GLN A 142 -14.08 -35.93 -10.00
N PHE A 143 -13.24 -36.20 -10.99
CA PHE A 143 -12.12 -35.30 -11.34
C PHE A 143 -12.61 -33.95 -11.83
N GLN A 144 -13.65 -33.90 -12.66
CA GLN A 144 -14.25 -32.64 -13.12
C GLN A 144 -14.85 -31.84 -11.96
N LYS A 145 -15.59 -32.49 -11.06
CA LYS A 145 -16.13 -31.86 -9.84
C LYS A 145 -15.01 -31.34 -8.94
N ALA A 146 -13.99 -32.15 -8.67
CA ALA A 146 -12.83 -31.74 -7.87
C ALA A 146 -12.06 -30.57 -8.53
N LYS A 147 -11.95 -30.56 -9.87
CA LYS A 147 -11.32 -29.47 -10.63
C LYS A 147 -12.16 -28.18 -10.59
N ALA A 148 -13.48 -28.30 -10.67
CA ALA A 148 -14.39 -27.16 -10.53
C ALA A 148 -14.36 -26.58 -9.10
N GLU A 149 -14.38 -27.42 -8.07
CA GLU A 149 -14.22 -27.00 -6.67
C GLU A 149 -12.85 -26.34 -6.42
N ARG A 150 -11.78 -26.90 -6.99
CA ARG A 150 -10.44 -26.30 -6.91
C ARG A 150 -10.40 -24.92 -7.56
N ARG A 151 -11.00 -24.75 -8.75
CA ARG A 151 -11.10 -23.44 -9.41
C ARG A 151 -11.91 -22.44 -8.60
N GLN A 152 -13.02 -22.87 -7.99
CA GLN A 152 -13.82 -22.00 -7.13
C GLN A 152 -13.03 -21.59 -5.88
N LYS A 153 -12.34 -22.53 -5.23
CA LYS A 153 -11.47 -22.22 -4.08
C LYS A 153 -10.30 -21.33 -4.47
N GLU A 154 -9.68 -21.56 -5.63
CA GLU A 154 -8.61 -20.71 -6.16
C GLU A 154 -9.13 -19.28 -6.40
N GLN A 155 -10.28 -19.12 -7.05
CA GLN A 155 -10.91 -17.82 -7.25
C GLN A 155 -11.22 -17.11 -5.93
N GLN A 156 -11.77 -17.83 -4.94
CA GLN A 156 -12.03 -17.28 -3.61
C GLN A 156 -10.74 -16.89 -2.87
N LEU A 157 -9.67 -17.69 -3.00
CA LEU A 157 -8.39 -17.43 -2.34
C LEU A 157 -7.62 -16.26 -2.98
N LEU A 158 -7.83 -16.03 -4.28
CA LEU A 158 -7.27 -14.91 -5.02
C LEU A 158 -7.95 -13.56 -4.69
N GLU A 159 -9.10 -13.55 -4.02
CA GLU A 159 -9.75 -12.30 -3.61
C GLU A 159 -8.93 -11.53 -2.57
N ILE A 160 -9.01 -10.20 -2.61
CA ILE A 160 -8.38 -9.30 -1.63
C ILE A 160 -8.94 -9.55 -0.22
N SER A 161 -10.21 -9.96 -0.14
CA SER A 161 -10.90 -10.36 1.10
C SER A 161 -10.19 -11.53 1.80
N SER A 162 -9.83 -12.56 1.04
CA SER A 162 -9.07 -13.74 1.50
C SER A 162 -7.68 -13.35 2.00
N TYR A 163 -6.97 -12.44 1.31
CA TYR A 163 -5.68 -11.95 1.78
C TYR A 163 -5.79 -11.14 3.09
N LEU A 164 -6.76 -10.24 3.19
CA LEU A 164 -7.00 -9.51 4.45
C LEU A 164 -7.39 -10.47 5.59
N GLN A 165 -8.19 -11.50 5.29
CA GLN A 165 -8.57 -12.51 6.26
C GLN A 165 -7.39 -13.40 6.66
N HIS A 166 -6.50 -13.78 5.74
CA HIS A 166 -5.26 -14.50 6.03
C HIS A 166 -4.35 -13.67 6.95
N ARG A 167 -4.24 -12.37 6.70
CA ARG A 167 -3.48 -11.43 7.53
C ARG A 167 -4.03 -11.27 8.95
N ILE A 168 -5.35 -11.36 9.13
CA ILE A 168 -6.02 -11.19 10.43
C ILE A 168 -6.22 -12.54 11.14
N SER A 169 -6.21 -13.65 10.40
CA SER A 169 -6.37 -15.02 10.91
C SER A 169 -5.48 -15.41 12.10
N PRO A 170 -4.21 -14.98 12.22
CA PRO A 170 -3.41 -15.30 13.40
C PRO A 170 -3.88 -14.57 14.68
N VAL A 171 -4.71 -13.53 14.55
CA VAL A 171 -5.22 -12.72 15.67
C VAL A 171 -6.71 -12.97 15.92
N ALA A 172 -7.52 -13.16 14.86
CA ALA A 172 -8.94 -13.51 14.97
C ALA A 172 -9.52 -14.05 13.65
N HIS A 173 -10.32 -15.11 13.70
CA HIS A 173 -11.11 -15.60 12.56
C HIS A 173 -12.36 -14.73 12.33
N LEU A 174 -12.18 -13.57 11.72
CA LEU A 174 -13.28 -12.66 11.40
C LEU A 174 -13.76 -12.90 9.96
N LYS A 175 -15.05 -13.26 9.80
CA LYS A 175 -15.71 -13.30 8.49
C LYS A 175 -15.84 -11.88 7.92
N SER A 176 -15.93 -11.76 6.59
CA SER A 176 -16.35 -10.51 5.94
C SER A 176 -17.63 -9.97 6.61
N PRO A 177 -17.74 -8.65 6.95
CA PRO A 177 -17.02 -7.48 6.42
C PRO A 177 -15.91 -6.90 7.30
N TRP A 178 -15.60 -7.52 8.44
CA TRP A 178 -14.67 -6.99 9.43
C TRP A 178 -13.24 -6.69 8.94
N PRO A 179 -12.64 -7.49 8.03
CA PRO A 179 -11.30 -7.18 7.51
C PRO A 179 -11.22 -5.84 6.77
N HIS A 180 -12.30 -5.44 6.09
CA HIS A 180 -12.35 -4.14 5.41
C HIS A 180 -12.47 -2.98 6.39
N LEU A 181 -13.26 -3.14 7.46
CA LEU A 181 -13.37 -2.11 8.50
C LEU A 181 -12.04 -1.89 9.21
N PHE A 182 -11.30 -2.97 9.47
CA PHE A 182 -9.97 -2.88 10.06
C PHE A 182 -9.00 -2.12 9.16
N TRP A 183 -9.03 -2.38 7.86
CA TRP A 183 -8.21 -1.64 6.89
C TRP A 183 -8.59 -0.14 6.82
N VAL A 184 -9.89 0.18 6.86
CA VAL A 184 -10.34 1.59 6.90
C VAL A 184 -9.86 2.27 8.19
N LEU A 185 -9.95 1.58 9.33
CA LEU A 185 -9.47 2.10 10.61
C LEU A 185 -7.96 2.37 10.58
N GLU A 186 -7.17 1.46 10.02
CA GLU A 186 -5.74 1.66 9.80
C GLU A 186 -5.45 2.86 8.90
N LEU A 187 -6.23 3.03 7.84
CA LEU A 187 -6.04 4.14 6.92
C LEU A 187 -6.33 5.48 7.61
N ILE A 188 -7.36 5.52 8.46
CA ILE A 188 -7.66 6.69 9.29
C ILE A 188 -6.49 6.98 10.25
N LEU A 189 -5.97 5.98 10.96
CA LEU A 189 -4.86 6.15 11.90
C LEU A 189 -3.55 6.54 11.19
N CYS A 190 -3.28 5.98 10.01
CA CYS A 190 -2.16 6.36 9.17
C CYS A 190 -2.25 7.84 8.79
N CYS A 191 -3.40 8.29 8.28
CA CYS A 191 -3.63 9.70 7.93
C CYS A 191 -3.51 10.62 9.16
N LEU A 192 -4.10 10.25 10.30
CA LEU A 192 -4.01 11.05 11.53
C LEU A 192 -2.57 11.19 12.00
N SER A 193 -1.79 10.10 11.96
CA SER A 193 -0.39 10.11 12.35
C SER A 193 0.48 10.92 11.37
N ALA A 194 0.20 10.87 10.06
CA ALA A 194 0.87 11.70 9.05
C ALA A 194 0.59 13.19 9.24
N ILE A 195 -0.67 13.56 9.51
CA ILE A 195 -1.06 14.94 9.84
C ILE A 195 -0.36 15.38 11.13
N TRP A 196 -0.36 14.54 12.16
CA TRP A 196 0.28 14.86 13.43
C TRP A 196 1.79 15.09 13.25
N ALA A 197 2.50 14.18 12.58
CA ALA A 197 3.93 14.32 12.32
C ALA A 197 4.23 15.57 11.48
N SER A 198 3.43 15.82 10.44
CA SER A 198 3.53 17.02 9.61
C SER A 198 3.39 18.31 10.44
N ARG A 199 2.43 18.35 11.37
CA ARG A 199 2.24 19.50 12.26
C ARG A 199 3.39 19.69 13.24
N GLN A 200 3.98 18.61 13.74
CA GLN A 200 5.12 18.68 14.66
C GLN A 200 6.36 19.23 13.97
N VAL A 201 6.61 18.84 12.71
CA VAL A 201 7.74 19.34 11.92
C VAL A 201 7.53 20.79 11.48
N ALA A 202 6.27 21.21 11.23
CA ALA A 202 5.96 22.57 10.79
C ALA A 202 5.91 23.60 11.94
N LYS A 203 6.04 23.19 13.22
CA LYS A 203 6.12 24.13 14.33
C LYS A 203 7.48 24.83 14.29
N PRO A 204 7.54 26.18 14.25
CA PRO A 204 8.79 26.88 14.49
C PRO A 204 9.29 26.54 15.90
N GLU A 205 10.59 26.28 16.04
CA GLU A 205 11.21 26.12 17.35
C GLU A 205 10.89 27.36 18.21
N PRO A 206 10.49 27.19 19.48
CA PRO A 206 10.38 28.32 20.38
C PRO A 206 11.77 28.93 20.52
N GLU A 207 11.90 30.23 20.20
CA GLU A 207 13.12 30.99 20.46
C GLU A 207 13.57 30.74 21.90
N SER A 208 14.82 30.30 22.05
CA SER A 208 15.45 30.13 23.36
C SER A 208 15.40 31.46 24.12
N PRO A 209 15.06 31.48 25.42
CA PRO A 209 15.01 32.72 26.21
C PRO A 209 16.38 33.41 26.37
N THR A 210 17.47 32.86 25.83
CA THR A 210 18.83 33.38 25.97
C THR A 210 19.08 34.69 25.23
N ASP A 211 18.26 35.05 24.23
CA ASP A 211 18.46 36.29 23.46
C ASP A 211 17.74 37.53 24.05
N GLN A 212 16.88 37.36 25.06
CA GLN A 212 16.20 38.49 25.71
C GLN A 212 17.05 39.18 26.80
N GLU A 213 17.88 38.45 27.54
CA GLU A 213 18.70 39.05 28.61
C GLU A 213 19.87 39.90 28.07
N GLN A 214 20.32 39.69 26.83
CA GLN A 214 21.42 40.48 26.26
C GLN A 214 20.98 41.87 25.74
N ASN A 215 19.68 42.09 25.54
CA ASN A 215 19.15 43.35 25.01
C ASN A 215 18.66 44.30 26.10
N GLU A 216 18.40 43.81 27.32
CA GLU A 216 18.03 44.66 28.47
C GLU A 216 19.25 45.21 29.24
N SER A 217 20.45 44.64 29.06
CA SER A 217 21.67 45.12 29.75
C SER A 217 22.41 46.27 29.06
N VAL A 218 21.85 46.85 27.99
CA VAL A 218 22.48 47.94 27.19
C VAL A 218 21.64 49.23 27.20
N SER A 219 20.60 49.34 28.04
CA SER A 219 19.84 50.59 28.23
C SER A 219 20.30 51.37 29.45
#